data_AF-A0A170U4U4-F1
#
_entry.id   AF-A0A170U4U4-F1
#
_cell.length_a   1.000
_cell.length_b   1.000
_cell.length_c   1.000
_cell.angle_alpha   90.00
_cell.angle_beta   90.00
_cell.angle_gamma   90.00
#
_symmetry.space_group_name_H-M   'P 1'
#
loop_
_entity.id
_entity.type
_entity.pdbx_description
1 polymer ?
#
loop_
_entity_poly.entity_id
_entity_poly.type
_entity_poly.pdbx_seq_one_letter_code
_entity_poly.pdbx_strand_id
1 'polypeptide(L)' 'YYAPVNCQIANRYKFYSRQQQENETLTEYIAVLRHLSASCNVDTFFSQVLRDRLISGIINPHC' A
#
# COMPACT_ATOMS: atom_id res chain seq x y z
N TYR A 1 25.16 -9.81 -2.81
CA TYR A 1 23.80 -10.25 -3.19
C TYR A 1 23.09 -9.08 -3.85
N TYR A 2 22.81 -9.15 -5.16
CA TYR A 2 22.04 -8.12 -5.87
C TYR A 2 20.61 -8.65 -6.05
N ALA A 3 19.67 -8.19 -5.22
CA ALA A 3 18.26 -8.48 -5.41
C ALA A 3 17.77 -7.64 -6.59
N PRO A 4 17.16 -8.24 -7.62
CA PRO A 4 16.81 -7.50 -8.82
C PRO A 4 15.75 -6.43 -8.52
N VAL A 5 15.88 -5.28 -9.19
CA VAL A 5 14.97 -4.11 -9.17
C VAL A 5 13.49 -4.50 -9.35
N ASN A 6 13.26 -5.68 -9.93
CA ASN A 6 11.99 -6.40 -10.06
C ASN A 6 11.19 -6.46 -8.74
N CYS A 7 11.84 -6.64 -7.59
CA CYS A 7 11.14 -6.73 -6.31
C CYS A 7 10.46 -5.41 -5.94
N GLN A 8 11.14 -4.29 -6.16
CA GLN A 8 10.59 -2.96 -5.87
C GLN A 8 9.44 -2.61 -6.81
N ILE A 9 9.57 -2.91 -8.11
CA ILE A 9 8.51 -2.66 -9.10
C ILE A 9 7.27 -3.53 -8.78
N ALA A 10 7.47 -4.81 -8.45
CA ALA A 10 6.37 -5.70 -8.10
C ALA A 10 5.66 -5.27 -6.81
N ASN A 11 6.40 -4.87 -5.77
CA ASN A 11 5.81 -4.43 -4.51
C ASN A 11 5.10 -3.09 -4.67
N ARG A 12 5.65 -2.18 -5.48
CA ARG A 12 5.01 -0.92 -5.85
C ARG A 12 3.73 -1.17 -6.65
N TYR A 13 3.74 -2.08 -7.61
CA TYR A 13 2.52 -2.47 -8.33
C TYR A 13 1.47 -3.05 -7.39
N LYS A 14 1.84 -3.99 -6.51
CA LYS A 14 0.94 -4.56 -5.50
C LYS A 14 0.34 -3.48 -4.60
N PHE A 15 1.15 -2.54 -4.15
CA PHE A 15 0.71 -1.40 -3.34
C PHE A 15 -0.33 -0.54 -4.07
N TYR A 16 -0.03 -0.12 -5.31
CA TYR A 16 -0.93 0.71 -6.13
C TYR A 16 -2.16 -0.03 -6.65
N SER A 17 -2.18 -1.36 -6.65
CA SER A 17 -3.34 -2.16 -7.03
C SER A 17 -4.19 -2.57 -5.83
N ARG A 18 -3.72 -2.40 -4.58
CA ARG A 18 -4.40 -2.88 -3.38
C ARG A 18 -5.64 -2.03 -3.03
N GLN A 19 -6.83 -2.61 -3.05
CA GLN A 19 -8.09 -2.03 -2.55
C GLN A 19 -8.56 -2.77 -1.30
N GLN A 20 -9.28 -2.14 -0.39
CA GLN A 20 -9.91 -2.84 0.75
C GLN A 20 -10.77 -3.98 0.20
N GLN A 21 -10.85 -5.11 0.89
CA GLN A 21 -11.77 -6.20 0.52
C GLN A 21 -13.09 -6.06 1.28
N GLU A 22 -14.19 -6.62 0.75
CA GLU A 22 -15.53 -6.51 1.37
C GLU A 22 -15.59 -7.00 2.81
N ASN A 23 -14.76 -7.99 3.17
CA ASN A 23 -14.68 -8.58 4.50
C ASN A 23 -13.42 -8.15 5.28
N GLU A 24 -12.71 -7.12 4.82
CA GLU A 24 -11.49 -6.64 5.46
C GLU A 24 -11.79 -5.38 6.27
N THR A 25 -11.38 -5.37 7.53
CA THR A 25 -11.48 -4.17 8.36
C THR A 25 -10.51 -3.09 7.89
N LEU A 26 -10.81 -1.83 8.19
CA LEU A 26 -9.92 -0.71 7.86
C LEU A 26 -8.51 -0.91 8.46
N THR A 27 -8.43 -1.45 9.68
CA THR A 27 -7.15 -1.71 10.38
C THR A 27 -6.32 -2.78 9.66
N GLU A 28 -6.96 -3.86 9.18
CA GLU A 28 -6.29 -4.90 8.40
C GLU A 28 -5.80 -4.34 7.06
N TYR A 29 -6.64 -3.55 6.38
CA TYR A 29 -6.27 -2.88 5.14
C TYR A 29 -5.04 -1.98 5.32
N ILE A 30 -5.02 -1.16 6.37
CA ILE A 30 -3.86 -0.30 6.73
C ILE A 30 -2.62 -1.14 7.04
N ALA A 31 -2.76 -2.26 7.76
CA ALA A 31 -1.65 -3.14 8.09
C ALA A 31 -1.03 -3.76 6.83
N VAL A 32 -1.85 -4.18 5.85
CA VAL A 32 -1.39 -4.72 4.56
C VAL A 32 -0.68 -3.64 3.74
N LEU A 33 -1.24 -2.42 3.65
CA LEU A 33 -0.58 -1.31 2.94
C LEU A 33 0.79 -0.99 3.55
N ARG A 34 0.90 -0.96 4.88
CA ARG A 34 2.16 -0.78 5.60
C ARG A 34 3.15 -1.90 5.31
N HIS A 35 2.70 -3.16 5.30
CA HIS A 35 3.56 -4.29 4.99
C HIS A 35 4.11 -4.24 3.56
N LEU A 36 3.25 -4.00 2.56
CA LEU A 36 3.66 -3.88 1.16
C LEU A 36 4.68 -2.75 0.97
N SER A 37 4.52 -1.69 1.74
CA SER A 37 5.41 -0.55 1.68
C SER A 37 6.73 -0.67 2.41
N ALA A 38 6.86 -1.57 3.39
CA ALA A 38 8.10 -1.75 4.14
C ALA A 38 9.28 -2.16 3.24
N SER A 39 8.96 -2.70 2.05
CA SER A 39 9.90 -3.09 1.00
C SER A 39 10.17 -1.99 -0.05
N CYS A 40 9.42 -0.89 0.00
CA CYS A 40 9.63 0.28 -0.83
C CYS A 40 10.53 1.25 -0.06
N ASN A 41 11.55 1.80 -0.71
CA ASN A 41 12.46 2.76 -0.07
C ASN A 41 11.65 3.90 0.57
N VAL A 42 11.90 4.15 1.85
CA VAL A 42 11.10 5.00 2.73
C VAL A 42 11.48 6.46 2.53
N ASP A 43 11.19 7.01 1.36
CA ASP A 43 11.34 8.45 1.10
C ASP A 43 10.19 9.25 1.75
N THR A 44 10.40 10.54 2.02
CA THR A 44 9.40 11.45 2.61
C THR A 44 8.06 11.50 1.86
N PHE A 45 8.08 11.23 0.56
CA PHE A 45 6.88 11.12 -0.30
C PHE A 45 5.97 9.93 0.08
N PHE A 46 6.51 8.93 0.79
CA PHE A 46 5.84 7.69 1.13
C PHE A 46 4.63 7.88 2.05
N SER A 47 4.70 8.81 3.01
CA SER A 47 3.58 9.09 3.93
C SER A 47 2.39 9.76 3.24
N GLN A 48 2.64 10.54 2.18
CA GLN A 48 1.58 11.16 1.37
C GLN A 48 0.93 10.10 0.49
N VAL A 49 1.75 9.31 -0.23
CA VAL A 49 1.29 8.22 -1.08
C VAL A 49 0.49 7.16 -0.30
N LEU A 50 0.86 6.87 0.95
CA LEU A 50 0.08 5.99 1.84
C LEU A 50 -1.32 6.53 2.12
N ARG A 51 -1.43 7.82 2.44
CA ARG A 51 -2.72 8.45 2.74
C ARG A 51 -3.59 8.47 1.49
N ASP A 52 -3.01 8.88 0.36
CA ASP A 52 -3.72 8.92 -0.92
C ASP A 52 -4.21 7.52 -1.29
N ARG A 53 -3.36 6.50 -1.13
CA ARG A 53 -3.74 5.12 -1.42
C ARG A 53 -4.84 4.64 -0.49
N LEU A 54 -4.70 4.88 0.81
CA LEU A 54 -5.68 4.51 1.82
C LEU A 54 -7.06 5.09 1.48
N ILE A 55 -7.14 6.39 1.24
CA ILE A 55 -8.40 7.07 0.90
C ILE A 55 -8.98 6.57 -0.43
N SER A 56 -8.14 6.43 -1.47
CA SER A 56 -8.60 5.99 -2.80
C SER A 56 -9.04 4.53 -2.87
N GLY A 57 -8.64 3.70 -1.90
CA GLY A 57 -8.83 2.25 -1.94
C GLY A 57 -9.83 1.69 -0.94
N ILE A 58 -10.45 2.50 -0.09
CA ILE A 58 -11.51 2.09 0.85
C ILE A 58 -12.82 1.83 0.07
N ILE A 59 -13.47 0.70 0.34
CA ILE A 59 -14.73 0.30 -0.34
C ILE A 59 -15.94 1.07 0.20
N ASN A 60 -15.85 1.59 1.43
CA ASN A 60 -16.94 2.32 2.04
C ASN A 60 -16.41 3.62 2.69
N PRO A 61 -16.10 4.65 1.90
CA PRO A 61 -15.81 5.96 2.43
C PRO A 61 -17.13 6.49 2.98
N HIS A 62 -17.41 6.24 4.26
CA HIS A 62 -18.31 7.10 5.01
C HIS A 62 -17.64 8.48 5.09
N CYS A 63 -17.81 9.26 4.03
CA CYS A 63 -17.71 10.72 4.08
C CYS A 63 -18.90 11.26 4.87
#